data_AF-A0A9D6IXI4-F1
#
_entry.id   AF-A0A9D6IXI4-F1
#
_cell.length_a   1.000
_cell.length_b   1.000
_cell.length_c   1.000
_cell.angle_alpha   90.00
_cell.angle_beta   90.00
_cell.angle_gamma   90.00
#
_symmetry.space_group_name_H-M   'P 1'
#
loop_
_entity.id
_entity.type
_entity.pdbx_description
1 polymer ?
#
loop_
_entity_poly.entity_id
_entity_poly.type
_entity_poly.pdbx_seq_one_letter_code
_entity_poly.pdbx_strand_id
1 'polypeptide(L)'
;AQAWIEKPGFPLVSIRRVARAGLRVRQVRFFSDPAVSAARRRSAWPLPLVVKRGGDAGSAVDRFLVDGASRTVRLPVRKSPPWIYGNAEAGGFYRVSHEPADHAALLGRLGEVLTSVERQALVGDRWAMVRAGRAAIESFLDVVDALGAETDYDVLDGIAGPLGLIDEQIVEGETQQRFRAWIAGRFGAQLAALGWSAAADEADARRLRRAAIIRLTGSIAESPPVLAEARRRLDAYLADRSSLEPNLADAVVSLAAREADAATYDRYRQAVTAAATPQERRRFLLNLASFRRPELVARTLEATLGEEVPTQDVAFLYMRLFSNRGGRDACWRFLTRHWKAIRRRVPPLMVSRLVETTPALRDPRYGREVARFFRAHPVAEAARSLKQALEMFRLNGGLRRRATPGIARWLARRRAE
;
A
#
# COMPACT_ATOMS: atom_id res chain seq x y z
N ALA A 1 15.66 -25.34 11.19
CA ALA A 1 14.78 -25.21 10.01
C ALA A 1 13.34 -25.62 10.30
N GLN A 2 13.10 -26.80 10.90
CA GLN A 2 11.76 -27.38 11.11
C GLN A 2 10.70 -26.42 11.66
N ALA A 3 11.02 -25.65 12.71
CA ALA A 3 10.10 -24.67 13.29
C ALA A 3 9.61 -23.57 12.32
N TRP A 4 10.38 -23.22 11.29
CA TRP A 4 10.03 -22.21 10.28
C TRP A 4 9.20 -22.78 9.12
N ILE A 5 9.17 -24.11 8.96
CA ILE A 5 8.46 -24.79 7.87
C ILE A 5 7.11 -25.32 8.36
N GLU A 6 7.08 -25.96 9.53
CA GLU A 6 5.90 -26.65 10.04
C GLU A 6 4.94 -25.74 10.82
N LYS A 7 5.45 -24.64 11.39
CA LYS A 7 4.64 -23.73 12.20
C LYS A 7 4.14 -22.58 11.34
N PRO A 8 2.81 -22.37 11.23
CA PRO A 8 2.29 -21.26 10.44
C PRO A 8 2.62 -19.90 11.08
N GLY A 9 2.93 -18.92 10.24
CA GLY A 9 3.23 -17.54 10.66
C GLY A 9 4.70 -17.30 11.00
N PHE A 10 4.98 -16.15 11.59
CA PHE A 10 6.33 -15.67 11.93
C PHE A 10 6.30 -14.79 13.19
N PRO A 11 7.46 -14.52 13.84
CA PRO A 11 7.47 -13.75 15.06
C PRO A 11 7.45 -12.23 14.83
N LEU A 12 6.84 -11.53 15.78
CA LEU A 12 7.16 -10.16 16.14
C LEU A 12 8.23 -10.20 17.24
N VAL A 13 9.34 -9.53 16.99
CA VAL A 13 10.50 -9.43 17.87
C VAL A 13 10.54 -8.04 18.49
N SER A 14 10.34 -7.96 19.81
CA SER A 14 10.52 -6.74 20.58
C SER A 14 11.94 -6.65 21.13
N ILE A 15 12.61 -5.52 20.91
CA ILE A 15 13.94 -5.23 21.42
C ILE A 15 13.85 -4.09 22.41
N ARG A 16 14.30 -4.33 23.65
CA ARG A 16 14.35 -3.36 24.73
C ARG A 16 15.77 -3.25 25.29
N ARG A 17 16.25 -2.04 25.51
CA ARG A 17 17.56 -1.84 26.14
C ARG A 17 17.50 -2.17 27.63
N VAL A 18 18.57 -2.78 28.14
CA VAL A 18 18.80 -3.02 29.56
C VAL A 18 20.22 -2.61 29.95
N ALA A 19 20.54 -2.63 31.24
CA ALA A 19 21.84 -2.20 31.76
C ALA A 19 23.03 -2.95 31.11
N ARG A 20 24.21 -2.33 31.17
CA ARG A 20 25.49 -2.91 30.68
C ARG A 20 25.49 -3.29 29.19
N ALA A 21 24.88 -2.43 28.36
CA ALA A 21 24.72 -2.65 26.91
C ALA A 21 24.00 -3.96 26.55
N GLY A 22 23.08 -4.41 27.41
CA GLY A 22 22.23 -5.55 27.14
C GLY A 22 20.99 -5.17 26.32
N LEU A 23 20.53 -6.10 25.49
CA LEU A 23 19.24 -6.03 24.80
C LEU A 23 18.37 -7.20 25.28
N ARG A 24 17.25 -6.89 25.90
CA ARG A 24 16.19 -7.89 26.17
C ARG A 24 15.38 -8.06 24.89
N VAL A 25 15.48 -9.26 24.33
CA VAL A 25 14.76 -9.68 23.13
C VAL A 25 13.59 -10.55 23.57
N ARG A 26 12.41 -10.27 23.03
CA ARG A 26 11.21 -11.09 23.25
C ARG A 26 10.54 -11.34 21.91
N GLN A 27 10.10 -12.57 21.69
CA GLN A 27 9.34 -12.94 20.50
C GLN A 27 7.95 -13.47 20.86
N VAL A 28 6.98 -13.15 19.99
CA VAL A 28 5.63 -13.70 19.99
C VAL A 28 5.17 -13.89 18.55
N ARG A 29 4.23 -14.80 18.27
CA ARG A 29 3.65 -14.90 16.93
C ARG A 29 2.94 -13.61 16.53
N PHE A 30 3.27 -13.08 15.36
CA PHE A 30 2.60 -11.93 14.79
C PHE A 30 1.22 -12.31 14.23
N PHE A 31 0.22 -11.48 14.53
CA PHE A 31 -1.10 -11.51 13.90
C PHE A 31 -1.50 -10.08 13.60
N SER A 32 -1.98 -9.85 12.38
CA SER A 32 -2.56 -8.56 11.96
C SER A 32 -3.85 -8.22 12.70
N ASP A 33 -4.56 -9.23 13.21
CA ASP A 33 -5.77 -9.03 14.00
C ASP A 33 -5.42 -8.68 15.45
N PRO A 34 -5.78 -7.48 15.95
CA PRO A 34 -5.58 -7.11 17.35
C PRO A 34 -6.38 -7.98 18.32
N ALA A 35 -7.51 -8.57 17.89
CA ALA A 35 -8.40 -9.34 18.76
C ALA A 35 -7.87 -10.75 19.09
N VAL A 36 -6.80 -11.22 18.43
CA VAL A 36 -6.20 -12.52 18.74
C VAL A 36 -5.60 -12.52 20.14
N SER A 37 -6.07 -13.48 20.96
CA SER A 37 -5.69 -13.63 22.37
C SER A 37 -4.19 -13.84 22.58
N ALA A 38 -3.69 -13.46 23.76
CA ALA A 38 -2.28 -13.61 24.10
C ALA A 38 -1.81 -15.08 24.07
N ALA A 39 -2.67 -16.03 24.46
CA ALA A 39 -2.36 -17.46 24.43
C ALA A 39 -2.00 -17.93 23.00
N ARG A 40 -2.79 -17.55 22.00
CA ARG A 40 -2.54 -17.90 20.58
C ARG A 40 -1.27 -17.25 20.01
N ARG A 41 -0.73 -16.23 20.68
CA ARG A 41 0.52 -15.55 20.30
C ARG A 41 1.76 -16.19 20.94
N ARG A 42 1.60 -17.08 21.93
CA ARG A 42 2.71 -17.79 22.56
C ARG A 42 3.28 -18.80 21.56
N SER A 43 4.38 -18.42 20.93
CA SER A 43 5.17 -19.26 20.04
C SER A 43 6.58 -18.68 20.00
N ALA A 44 7.56 -19.56 19.82
CA ALA A 44 8.95 -19.17 19.63
C ALA A 44 9.55 -19.96 18.45
N TRP A 45 10.48 -19.29 17.78
CA TRP A 45 11.31 -19.82 16.72
C TRP A 45 12.79 -19.66 17.13
N PRO A 46 13.69 -20.54 16.65
CA PRO A 46 15.12 -20.26 16.71
C PRO A 46 15.38 -19.02 15.86
N LEU A 47 15.61 -17.88 16.52
CA LEU A 47 15.66 -16.56 15.90
C LEU A 47 17.11 -16.13 15.63
N PRO A 48 17.56 -16.07 14.37
CA PRO A 48 18.82 -15.43 14.00
C PRO A 48 18.64 -13.90 14.05
N LEU A 49 18.92 -13.32 15.21
CA LEU A 49 18.85 -11.88 15.42
C LEU A 49 20.12 -11.22 14.88
N VAL A 50 19.95 -10.24 13.99
CA VAL A 50 21.05 -9.46 13.42
C VAL A 50 20.84 -8.00 13.78
N VAL A 51 21.62 -7.48 14.72
CA VAL A 51 21.50 -6.11 15.22
C VAL A 51 22.52 -5.22 14.53
N LYS A 52 22.04 -4.24 13.76
CA LYS A 52 22.85 -3.12 13.28
C LYS A 52 22.80 -2.00 14.32
N ARG A 53 23.93 -1.35 14.60
CA ARG A 53 24.01 -0.30 15.63
C ARG A 53 25.02 0.76 15.27
N GLY A 54 24.88 1.93 15.90
CA GLY A 54 25.92 2.96 15.86
C GLY A 54 27.18 2.53 16.60
N GLY A 55 28.34 2.92 16.10
CA GLY A 55 29.65 2.73 16.71
C GLY A 55 30.61 3.85 16.33
N ASP A 56 31.83 3.79 16.85
CA ASP A 56 32.83 4.87 16.73
C ASP A 56 33.29 5.10 15.27
N ALA A 57 33.24 4.05 14.42
CA ALA A 57 33.55 4.10 12.99
C ALA A 57 32.31 4.07 12.08
N GLY A 58 31.15 4.53 12.57
CA GLY A 58 29.89 4.53 11.82
C GLY A 58 28.92 3.45 12.28
N SER A 59 28.70 2.42 11.46
CA SER A 59 27.77 1.31 11.78
C SER A 59 28.51 0.00 12.05
N ALA A 60 28.02 -0.80 12.98
CA ALA A 60 28.49 -2.16 13.24
C ALA A 60 27.32 -3.15 13.27
N VAL A 61 27.59 -4.43 13.00
CA VAL A 61 26.60 -5.51 12.97
C VAL A 61 27.00 -6.61 13.94
N ASP A 62 26.10 -6.97 14.85
CA ASP A 62 26.27 -8.08 15.78
C ASP A 62 25.21 -9.16 15.50
N ARG A 63 25.59 -10.44 15.64
CA ARG A 63 24.73 -11.60 15.37
C ARG A 63 24.50 -12.41 16.64
N PHE A 64 23.25 -12.80 16.87
CA PHE A 64 22.86 -13.61 18.03
C PHE A 64 21.86 -14.68 17.63
N LEU A 65 21.91 -15.82 18.30
CA LEU A 65 20.83 -16.81 18.27
C LEU A 65 19.96 -16.64 19.52
N VAL A 66 18.70 -16.27 19.34
CA VAL A 66 17.71 -16.20 20.42
C VAL A 66 16.82 -17.44 20.32
N ASP A 67 17.16 -18.44 21.14
CA ASP A 67 16.33 -19.62 21.29
C ASP A 67 15.38 -19.44 22.49
N GLY A 68 14.09 -19.73 22.28
CA GLY A 68 13.02 -19.49 23.26
C GLY A 68 12.32 -18.12 23.16
N ALA A 69 11.33 -17.92 24.03
CA ALA A 69 10.40 -16.79 23.95
C ALA A 69 11.03 -15.44 24.36
N SER A 70 12.08 -15.45 25.17
CA SER A 70 12.82 -14.25 25.55
C SER A 70 14.26 -14.59 25.95
N ARG A 71 15.19 -13.71 25.59
CA ARG A 71 16.61 -13.81 25.96
C ARG A 71 17.18 -12.41 26.10
N THR A 72 18.08 -12.20 27.05
CA THR A 72 18.94 -11.01 27.05
C THR A 72 20.25 -11.34 26.34
N VAL A 73 20.58 -10.56 25.31
CA VAL A 73 21.86 -10.63 24.60
C VAL A 73 22.70 -9.40 24.98
N ARG A 74 24.03 -9.52 24.94
CA ARG A 74 24.92 -8.41 25.30
C ARG A 74 25.68 -7.94 24.07
N LEU A 75 25.60 -6.65 23.79
CA LEU A 75 26.36 -6.05 22.69
C LEU A 75 27.84 -5.97 23.08
N PRO A 76 28.78 -6.23 22.16
CA PRO A 76 30.22 -6.16 22.42
C PRO A 76 30.72 -4.70 22.42
N VAL A 77 30.14 -3.86 23.29
CA VAL A 77 30.43 -2.42 23.39
C VAL A 77 30.57 -1.97 24.84
N ARG A 78 31.40 -0.95 25.07
CA ARG A 78 31.59 -0.35 26.40
C ARG A 78 30.48 0.65 26.75
N LYS A 79 30.01 1.42 25.76
CA LYS A 79 28.93 2.42 25.89
C LYS A 79 27.71 1.99 25.09
N SER A 80 26.52 2.37 25.55
CA SER A 80 25.28 2.12 24.81
C SER A 80 25.35 2.81 23.44
N PRO A 81 25.04 2.11 22.33
CA PRO A 81 25.10 2.71 21.00
C PRO A 81 23.98 3.77 20.84
N PRO A 82 24.23 4.85 20.07
CA PRO A 82 23.28 5.96 19.91
C PRO A 82 21.97 5.53 19.23
N TRP A 83 22.00 4.47 18.44
CA TRP A 83 20.84 3.87 17.77
C TRP A 83 21.06 2.37 17.58
N ILE A 84 19.96 1.62 17.43
CA ILE A 84 19.96 0.20 17.09
C ILE A 84 18.85 -0.09 16.08
N TYR A 85 19.12 -1.01 15.15
CA TYR A 85 18.17 -1.60 14.22
C TYR A 85 18.26 -3.12 14.30
N GLY A 86 17.12 -3.80 14.38
CA GLY A 86 17.07 -5.17 14.91
C GLY A 86 17.00 -6.28 13.87
N ASN A 87 17.11 -5.93 12.59
CA ASN A 87 17.07 -6.89 11.48
C ASN A 87 17.96 -6.38 10.35
N ALA A 88 19.26 -6.28 10.59
CA ALA A 88 20.20 -5.76 9.59
C ALA A 88 20.03 -6.47 8.24
N GLU A 89 20.18 -5.72 7.15
CA GLU A 89 19.96 -6.16 5.76
C GLU A 89 18.51 -6.64 5.48
N ALA A 90 17.60 -6.50 6.45
CA ALA A 90 16.25 -7.08 6.44
C ALA A 90 16.22 -8.60 6.16
N GLY A 91 17.32 -9.31 6.45
CA GLY A 91 17.49 -10.73 6.08
C GLY A 91 16.67 -11.71 6.94
N GLY A 92 16.18 -11.29 8.10
CA GLY A 92 15.38 -12.11 8.99
C GLY A 92 13.89 -12.14 8.63
N PHE A 93 13.28 -13.33 8.59
CA PHE A 93 11.84 -13.51 8.38
C PHE A 93 11.02 -13.24 9.66
N TYR A 94 11.11 -12.01 10.16
CA TYR A 94 10.39 -11.55 11.35
C TYR A 94 10.19 -10.04 11.29
N ARG A 95 9.24 -9.55 12.10
CA ARG A 95 9.04 -8.10 12.27
C ARG A 95 9.73 -7.61 13.52
N VAL A 96 10.29 -6.41 13.48
CA VAL A 96 10.97 -5.81 14.64
C VAL A 96 10.17 -4.66 15.21
N SER A 97 10.08 -4.62 16.53
CA SER A 97 9.57 -3.50 17.30
C SER A 97 10.64 -2.98 18.23
N HIS A 98 11.03 -1.73 17.99
CA HIS A 98 11.93 -0.95 18.85
C HIS A 98 11.14 -0.11 19.85
N GLU A 99 11.77 0.16 21.00
CA GLU A 99 11.26 1.13 21.97
C GLU A 99 11.16 2.54 21.35
N PRO A 100 10.29 3.43 21.86
CA PRO A 100 10.08 4.76 21.28
C PRO A 100 11.36 5.60 21.12
N ALA A 101 12.26 5.57 22.10
CA ALA A 101 13.52 6.31 22.03
C ALA A 101 14.45 5.81 20.91
N ASP A 102 14.56 4.48 20.75
CA ASP A 102 15.34 3.88 19.67
C ASP A 102 14.74 4.15 18.30
N HIS A 103 13.41 4.14 18.22
CA HIS A 103 12.72 4.51 17.01
C HIS A 103 12.99 5.97 16.62
N ALA A 104 12.86 6.91 17.56
CA ALA A 104 13.14 8.33 17.32
C ALA A 104 14.61 8.56 16.91
N ALA A 105 15.56 7.88 17.55
CA ALA A 105 16.98 7.95 17.20
C ALA A 105 17.25 7.47 15.75
N LEU A 106 16.53 6.44 15.28
CA LEU A 106 16.60 6.00 13.89
C LEU A 106 15.98 7.01 12.92
N LEU A 107 14.81 7.57 13.25
CA LEU A 107 14.07 8.50 12.38
C LEU A 107 14.92 9.69 11.93
N GLY A 108 15.70 10.27 12.84
CA GLY A 108 16.55 11.42 12.51
C GLY A 108 17.71 11.12 11.56
N ARG A 109 17.97 9.85 11.22
CA ARG A 109 19.18 9.43 10.48
C ARG A 109 18.91 8.34 9.45
N LEU A 110 17.65 8.04 9.12
CA LEU A 110 17.28 6.87 8.30
C LEU A 110 18.09 6.76 7.01
N GLY A 111 18.22 7.86 6.26
CA GLY A 111 18.97 7.88 4.99
C GLY A 111 20.49 7.75 5.16
N GLU A 112 21.04 8.04 6.35
CA GLU A 112 22.46 7.91 6.65
C GLU A 112 22.83 6.50 7.09
N VAL A 113 22.00 5.89 7.95
CA VAL A 113 22.39 4.69 8.69
C VAL A 113 21.72 3.41 8.20
N LEU A 114 20.61 3.50 7.46
CA LEU A 114 19.88 2.34 6.94
C LEU A 114 20.04 2.23 5.42
N THR A 115 20.20 1.00 4.93
CA THR A 115 20.13 0.72 3.49
C THR A 115 18.69 0.85 2.99
N SER A 116 18.47 0.90 1.68
CA SER A 116 17.12 0.94 1.10
C SER A 116 16.21 -0.20 1.58
N VAL A 117 16.73 -1.43 1.60
CA VAL A 117 15.96 -2.60 2.07
C VAL A 117 15.60 -2.50 3.56
N GLU A 118 16.48 -1.94 4.39
CA GLU A 118 16.22 -1.72 5.82
C GLU A 118 15.19 -0.60 6.05
N ARG A 119 15.22 0.47 5.24
CA ARG A 119 14.21 1.54 5.25
C ARG A 119 12.84 0.99 4.84
N GLN A 120 12.79 0.20 3.77
CA GLN A 120 11.55 -0.47 3.33
C GLN A 120 11.00 -1.44 4.39
N ALA A 121 11.87 -2.22 5.03
CA ALA A 121 11.48 -3.10 6.12
C ALA A 121 10.94 -2.33 7.33
N LEU A 122 11.57 -1.20 7.70
CA LEU A 122 11.07 -0.33 8.77
C LEU A 122 9.68 0.23 8.46
N VAL A 123 9.45 0.72 7.24
CA VAL A 123 8.13 1.17 6.75
C VAL A 123 7.10 0.05 6.90
N GLY A 124 7.43 -1.14 6.38
CA GLY A 124 6.56 -2.31 6.43
C GLY A 124 6.23 -2.77 7.85
N ASP A 125 7.21 -2.78 8.75
CA ASP A 125 7.05 -3.17 10.15
C ASP A 125 6.19 -2.19 10.92
N ARG A 126 6.44 -0.88 10.76
CA ARG A 126 5.66 0.16 11.44
C ARG A 126 4.22 0.14 10.97
N TRP A 127 3.98 0.01 9.67
CA TRP A 127 2.64 -0.16 9.13
C TRP A 127 1.93 -1.41 9.69
N ALA A 128 2.63 -2.55 9.72
CA ALA A 128 2.09 -3.79 10.26
C ALA A 128 1.74 -3.67 11.76
N MET A 129 2.57 -2.96 12.54
CA MET A 129 2.28 -2.71 13.96
C MET A 129 1.04 -1.85 14.15
N VAL A 130 0.85 -0.82 13.33
CA VAL A 130 -0.36 0.02 13.36
C VAL A 130 -1.61 -0.82 13.05
N ARG A 131 -1.56 -1.62 11.97
CA ARG A 131 -2.68 -2.51 11.61
C ARG A 131 -3.02 -3.49 12.72
N ALA A 132 -2.00 -4.06 13.36
CA ALA A 132 -2.12 -4.98 14.49
C ALA A 132 -2.50 -4.31 15.82
N GLY A 133 -2.66 -2.98 15.86
CA GLY A 133 -2.97 -2.23 17.09
C GLY A 133 -1.84 -2.26 18.13
N ARG A 134 -0.59 -2.44 17.66
CA ARG A 134 0.63 -2.48 18.47
C ARG A 134 1.40 -1.16 18.46
N ALA A 135 1.07 -0.26 17.55
CA ALA A 135 1.62 1.09 17.48
C ALA A 135 0.53 2.10 17.07
N ALA A 136 0.73 3.36 17.44
CA ALA A 136 -0.11 4.47 17.01
C ALA A 136 0.19 4.83 15.54
N ILE A 137 -0.81 5.27 14.78
CA ILE A 137 -0.66 5.61 13.35
C ILE A 137 0.36 6.71 13.13
N GLU A 138 0.49 7.63 14.08
CA GLU A 138 1.46 8.72 14.12
C GLU A 138 2.89 8.18 13.92
N SER A 139 3.25 7.06 14.56
CA SER A 139 4.59 6.47 14.40
C SER A 139 4.90 5.97 12.99
N PHE A 140 3.88 5.56 12.24
CA PHE A 140 4.06 5.23 10.82
C PHE A 140 4.20 6.50 9.98
N LEU A 141 3.39 7.51 10.25
CA LEU A 141 3.46 8.80 9.54
C LEU A 141 4.80 9.50 9.78
N ASP A 142 5.35 9.44 10.99
CA ASP A 142 6.67 9.99 11.31
C ASP A 142 7.80 9.33 10.48
N VAL A 143 7.71 8.01 10.22
CA VAL A 143 8.65 7.32 9.31
C VAL A 143 8.52 7.84 7.89
N VAL A 144 7.30 7.91 7.37
CA VAL A 144 7.07 8.38 6.00
C VAL A 144 7.52 9.84 5.83
N ASP A 145 7.27 10.66 6.84
CA ASP A 145 7.67 12.06 6.86
C ASP A 145 9.20 12.21 6.86
N ALA A 146 9.92 11.41 7.64
CA ALA A 146 11.39 11.36 7.61
C ALA A 146 11.95 10.92 6.24
N LEU A 147 11.17 10.19 5.44
CA LEU A 147 11.53 9.72 4.09
C LEU A 147 11.16 10.72 2.97
N GLY A 148 10.81 11.97 3.27
CA GLY A 148 10.42 12.94 2.23
C GLY A 148 11.53 13.33 1.24
N ALA A 149 12.80 13.02 1.54
CA ALA A 149 13.92 13.17 0.60
C ALA A 149 14.37 11.83 -0.02
N GLU A 150 13.62 10.75 0.20
CA GLU A 150 13.92 9.42 -0.32
C GLU A 150 14.05 9.44 -1.84
N THR A 151 15.04 8.71 -2.35
CA THR A 151 15.38 8.62 -3.77
C THR A 151 15.20 7.20 -4.32
N ASP A 152 15.18 6.20 -3.44
CA ASP A 152 15.04 4.80 -3.80
C ASP A 152 13.61 4.46 -4.19
N TYR A 153 13.45 3.81 -5.35
CA TYR A 153 12.14 3.45 -5.89
C TYR A 153 11.37 2.49 -4.99
N ASP A 154 12.01 1.45 -4.46
CA ASP A 154 11.34 0.39 -3.70
C ASP A 154 10.86 0.91 -2.33
N VAL A 155 11.61 1.84 -1.74
CA VAL A 155 11.17 2.53 -0.52
C VAL A 155 9.96 3.43 -0.81
N LEU A 156 10.00 4.23 -1.88
CA LEU A 156 8.89 5.10 -2.29
C LEU A 156 7.64 4.31 -2.71
N ASP A 157 7.79 3.17 -3.38
CA ASP A 157 6.70 2.26 -3.69
C ASP A 157 6.13 1.62 -2.42
N GLY A 158 7.01 1.20 -1.50
CA GLY A 158 6.64 0.61 -0.21
C GLY A 158 5.76 1.50 0.67
N ILE A 159 5.91 2.83 0.61
CA ILE A 159 5.05 3.78 1.33
C ILE A 159 3.72 4.05 0.61
N ALA A 160 3.64 3.86 -0.71
CA ALA A 160 2.46 4.20 -1.50
C ALA A 160 1.23 3.35 -1.14
N GLY A 161 1.41 2.04 -0.94
CA GLY A 161 0.32 1.14 -0.55
C GLY A 161 -0.35 1.53 0.78
N PRO A 162 0.41 1.66 1.88
CA PRO A 162 -0.11 2.14 3.16
C PRO A 162 -0.78 3.52 3.08
N LEU A 163 -0.16 4.50 2.41
CA LEU A 163 -0.74 5.85 2.26
C LEU A 163 -2.04 5.81 1.45
N GLY A 164 -2.10 5.03 0.37
CA GLY A 164 -3.32 4.82 -0.41
C GLY A 164 -4.43 4.17 0.42
N LEU A 165 -4.10 3.21 1.29
CA LEU A 165 -5.09 2.63 2.21
C LEU A 165 -5.59 3.68 3.20
N ILE A 166 -4.72 4.53 3.76
CA ILE A 166 -5.14 5.60 4.67
C ILE A 166 -6.11 6.54 3.95
N ASP A 167 -5.75 7.00 2.75
CA ASP A 167 -6.57 7.88 1.93
C ASP A 167 -7.95 7.27 1.61
N GLU A 168 -7.98 6.01 1.14
CA GLU A 168 -9.21 5.38 0.66
C GLU A 168 -10.10 4.83 1.79
N GLN A 169 -9.51 4.36 2.88
CA GLN A 169 -10.20 3.58 3.90
C GLN A 169 -10.27 4.23 5.27
N ILE A 170 -9.54 5.31 5.55
CA ILE A 170 -9.43 5.88 6.90
C ILE A 170 -9.88 7.34 6.95
N VAL A 171 -9.23 8.23 6.20
CA VAL A 171 -9.54 9.66 6.22
C VAL A 171 -10.74 10.00 5.33
N GLU A 172 -11.41 11.12 5.62
CA GLU A 172 -12.57 11.61 4.87
C GLU A 172 -12.66 13.14 5.03
N GLY A 173 -13.40 13.80 4.14
CA GLY A 173 -13.69 15.23 4.22
C GLY A 173 -12.42 16.09 4.34
N GLU A 174 -12.43 17.05 5.27
CA GLU A 174 -11.32 17.97 5.50
C GLU A 174 -10.02 17.25 5.92
N THR A 175 -10.11 16.18 6.72
CA THR A 175 -8.91 15.42 7.13
C THR A 175 -8.25 14.75 5.93
N GLN A 176 -9.04 14.27 4.96
CA GLN A 176 -8.51 13.70 3.72
C GLN A 176 -7.83 14.77 2.86
N GLN A 177 -8.44 15.94 2.71
CA GLN A 177 -7.84 17.04 1.97
C GLN A 177 -6.49 17.46 2.58
N ARG A 178 -6.43 17.59 3.91
CA ARG A 178 -5.18 17.90 4.63
C ARG A 178 -4.13 16.79 4.50
N PHE A 179 -4.54 15.52 4.59
CA PHE A 179 -3.64 14.38 4.40
C PHE A 179 -3.02 14.38 3.00
N ARG A 180 -3.84 14.60 1.97
CA ARG A 180 -3.39 14.73 0.58
C ARG A 180 -2.47 15.93 0.36
N ALA A 181 -2.82 17.08 0.93
CA ALA A 181 -1.99 18.28 0.86
C ALA A 181 -0.60 18.05 1.49
N TRP A 182 -0.53 17.34 2.62
CA TRP A 182 0.75 16.95 3.22
C TRP A 182 1.59 16.06 2.28
N ILE A 183 1.00 15.03 1.66
CA ILE A 183 1.72 14.17 0.69
C ILE A 183 2.22 15.03 -0.48
N ALA A 184 1.37 15.90 -1.03
CA ALA A 184 1.74 16.79 -2.13
C ALA A 184 2.89 17.73 -1.74
N GLY A 185 2.83 18.34 -0.55
CA GLY A 185 3.90 19.21 -0.04
C GLY A 185 5.20 18.46 0.23
N ARG A 186 5.13 17.25 0.80
CA ARG A 186 6.31 16.49 1.21
C ARG A 186 7.08 15.89 0.03
N PHE A 187 6.37 15.41 -1.01
CA PHE A 187 6.99 14.72 -2.14
C PHE A 187 6.98 15.54 -3.45
N GLY A 188 6.20 16.62 -3.52
CA GLY A 188 6.02 17.42 -4.75
C GLY A 188 7.28 18.14 -5.23
N ALA A 189 8.13 18.60 -4.30
CA ALA A 189 9.41 19.23 -4.66
C ALA A 189 10.32 18.28 -5.45
N GLN A 190 10.26 16.97 -5.17
CA GLN A 190 11.01 15.98 -5.93
C GLN A 190 10.49 15.87 -7.38
N LEU A 191 9.17 15.92 -7.58
CA LEU A 191 8.61 15.88 -8.94
C LEU A 191 9.02 17.11 -9.75
N ALA A 192 9.01 18.29 -9.11
CA ALA A 192 9.46 19.53 -9.75
C ALA A 192 10.93 19.43 -10.21
N ALA A 193 11.81 18.83 -9.40
CA ALA A 193 13.22 18.63 -9.75
C ALA A 193 13.47 17.48 -10.76
N LEU A 194 12.62 16.45 -10.78
CA LEU A 194 12.73 15.32 -11.71
C LEU A 194 12.15 15.64 -13.09
N GLY A 195 11.16 16.54 -13.13
CA GLY A 195 10.35 16.78 -14.31
C GLY A 195 9.54 15.54 -14.74
N TRP A 196 8.82 15.69 -15.84
CA TRP A 196 8.00 14.61 -16.41
C TRP A 196 8.59 13.99 -17.69
N SER A 197 9.74 14.49 -18.14
CA SER A 197 10.44 13.98 -19.32
C SER A 197 11.79 13.41 -18.89
N ALA A 198 12.13 12.23 -19.41
CA ALA A 198 13.43 11.63 -19.18
C ALA A 198 14.46 12.20 -20.17
N ALA A 199 15.70 12.39 -19.71
CA ALA A 199 16.82 12.60 -20.63
C ALA A 199 17.18 11.29 -21.34
N ALA A 200 17.83 11.40 -22.50
CA ALA A 200 18.19 10.24 -23.34
C ALA A 200 19.07 9.23 -22.59
N ASP A 201 20.01 9.72 -21.79
CA ASP A 201 20.98 8.99 -20.98
C ASP A 201 20.59 8.87 -19.50
N GLU A 202 19.34 9.19 -19.15
CA GLU A 202 18.88 9.15 -17.76
C GLU A 202 18.92 7.72 -17.19
N ALA A 203 19.57 7.55 -16.04
CA ALA A 203 19.62 6.28 -15.32
C ALA A 203 18.21 5.76 -14.95
N ASP A 204 17.98 4.46 -15.10
CA ASP A 204 16.67 3.83 -14.83
C ASP A 204 16.16 4.06 -13.40
N ALA A 205 17.06 4.10 -12.41
CA ALA A 205 16.69 4.42 -11.03
C ALA A 205 15.98 5.79 -10.91
N ARG A 206 16.42 6.78 -11.70
CA ARG A 206 15.81 8.12 -11.73
C ARG A 206 14.46 8.10 -12.45
N ARG A 207 14.33 7.30 -13.53
CA ARG A 207 13.05 7.08 -14.24
C ARG A 207 12.00 6.44 -13.33
N LEU A 208 12.39 5.38 -12.61
CA LEU A 208 11.53 4.69 -11.65
C LEU A 208 11.14 5.59 -10.48
N ARG A 209 12.09 6.36 -9.92
CA ARG A 209 11.81 7.37 -8.89
C ARG A 209 10.73 8.35 -9.36
N ARG A 210 10.81 8.87 -10.59
CA ARG A 210 9.78 9.76 -11.16
C ARG A 210 8.40 9.09 -11.15
N ALA A 211 8.29 7.86 -11.62
CA ALA A 211 7.03 7.11 -11.60
C ALA A 211 6.49 6.95 -10.17
N ALA A 212 7.36 6.66 -9.20
CA ALA A 212 6.97 6.53 -7.80
C ALA A 212 6.46 7.85 -7.19
N ILE A 213 7.12 8.96 -7.47
CA ILE A 213 6.68 10.29 -7.01
C ILE A 213 5.36 10.70 -7.67
N ILE A 214 5.15 10.41 -8.96
CA ILE A 214 3.86 10.64 -9.64
C ILE A 214 2.75 9.80 -9.00
N ARG A 215 3.03 8.55 -8.60
CA ARG A 215 2.07 7.73 -7.86
C ARG A 215 1.71 8.37 -6.51
N LEU A 216 2.68 8.84 -5.73
CA LEU A 216 2.41 9.50 -4.45
C LEU A 216 1.62 10.81 -4.63
N THR A 217 2.09 11.69 -5.51
CA THR A 217 1.56 13.06 -5.69
C THR A 217 0.31 13.14 -6.56
N GLY A 218 0.17 12.23 -7.53
CA GLY A 218 -0.98 12.17 -8.43
C GLY A 218 -2.01 11.13 -7.98
N SER A 219 -1.58 9.90 -7.72
CA SER A 219 -2.54 8.81 -7.47
C SER A 219 -3.14 8.83 -6.08
N ILE A 220 -2.39 9.30 -5.07
CA ILE A 220 -2.84 9.34 -3.66
C ILE A 220 -3.17 10.78 -3.25
N ALA A 221 -2.22 11.70 -3.41
CA ALA A 221 -2.44 13.09 -3.04
C ALA A 221 -3.41 13.82 -3.98
N GLU A 222 -3.61 13.31 -5.19
CA GLU A 222 -4.50 13.93 -6.19
C GLU A 222 -4.20 15.41 -6.38
N SER A 223 -2.91 15.74 -6.41
CA SER A 223 -2.45 17.11 -6.53
C SER A 223 -3.00 17.72 -7.84
N PRO A 224 -3.78 18.82 -7.77
CA PRO A 224 -4.34 19.46 -8.95
C PRO A 224 -3.34 19.75 -10.09
N PRO A 225 -2.13 20.28 -9.85
CA PRO A 225 -1.15 20.49 -10.93
C PRO A 225 -0.68 19.17 -11.57
N VAL A 226 -0.58 18.07 -10.81
CA VAL A 226 -0.20 16.76 -11.34
C VAL A 226 -1.31 16.16 -12.21
N LEU A 227 -2.57 16.32 -11.79
CA LEU A 227 -3.73 15.88 -12.57
C LEU A 227 -3.91 16.67 -13.87
N ALA A 228 -3.69 17.99 -13.82
CA ALA A 228 -3.72 18.85 -15.00
C ALA A 228 -2.63 18.47 -16.00
N GLU A 229 -1.39 18.26 -15.53
CA GLU A 229 -0.27 17.85 -16.39
C GLU A 229 -0.48 16.45 -16.98
N ALA A 230 -1.04 15.50 -16.22
CA ALA A 230 -1.41 14.19 -16.74
C ALA A 230 -2.43 14.29 -17.88
N ARG A 231 -3.39 15.23 -17.79
CA ARG A 231 -4.37 15.46 -18.87
C ARG A 231 -3.73 16.00 -20.14
N ARG A 232 -2.89 17.02 -19.99
CA ARG A 232 -2.10 17.58 -21.11
C ARG A 232 -1.26 16.51 -21.79
N ARG A 233 -0.62 15.63 -21.00
CA ARG A 233 0.20 14.53 -21.53
C ARG A 233 -0.61 13.42 -22.16
N LEU A 234 -1.81 13.13 -21.66
CA LEU A 234 -2.72 12.20 -22.32
C LEU A 234 -3.07 12.68 -23.73
N ASP A 235 -3.31 13.98 -23.92
CA ASP A 235 -3.65 14.51 -25.23
C ASP A 235 -2.52 14.31 -26.24
N ALA A 236 -1.28 14.64 -25.85
CA ALA A 236 -0.09 14.36 -26.65
C ALA A 236 0.07 12.86 -26.90
N TYR A 237 -0.11 12.02 -25.86
CA TYR A 237 0.04 10.57 -25.96
C TYR A 237 -0.98 9.94 -26.89
N LEU A 238 -2.22 10.44 -26.91
CA LEU A 238 -3.28 9.96 -27.80
C LEU A 238 -3.03 10.33 -29.27
N ALA A 239 -2.30 11.42 -29.54
CA ALA A 239 -1.87 11.79 -30.90
C ALA A 239 -0.61 11.04 -31.34
N ASP A 240 0.36 10.88 -30.43
CA ASP A 240 1.64 10.23 -30.68
C ASP A 240 2.08 9.42 -29.45
N ARG A 241 2.16 8.09 -29.61
CA ARG A 241 2.54 7.18 -28.52
C ARG A 241 3.99 7.32 -28.08
N SER A 242 4.86 7.92 -28.90
CA SER A 242 6.26 8.20 -28.56
C SER A 242 6.45 9.47 -27.71
N SER A 243 5.42 10.31 -27.60
CA SER A 243 5.47 11.56 -26.84
C SER A 243 5.60 11.39 -25.32
N LEU A 244 5.44 10.16 -24.82
CA LEU A 244 5.50 9.86 -23.40
C LEU A 244 6.46 8.70 -23.12
N GLU A 245 7.27 8.86 -22.08
CA GLU A 245 8.15 7.80 -21.60
C GLU A 245 7.31 6.57 -21.17
N PRO A 246 7.69 5.34 -21.56
CA PRO A 246 6.88 4.15 -21.34
C PRO A 246 6.47 3.88 -19.90
N ASN A 247 7.34 4.13 -18.91
CA ASN A 247 7.02 3.92 -17.49
C ASN A 247 5.98 4.92 -16.95
N LEU A 248 5.75 6.04 -17.65
CA LEU A 248 4.71 7.01 -17.28
C LEU A 248 3.35 6.74 -17.91
N ALA A 249 3.27 5.90 -18.95
CA ALA A 249 2.04 5.73 -19.72
C ALA A 249 0.86 5.24 -18.88
N ASP A 250 1.06 4.21 -18.04
CA ASP A 250 0.01 3.69 -17.17
C ASP A 250 -0.46 4.74 -16.15
N ALA A 251 0.47 5.51 -15.58
CA ALA A 251 0.16 6.55 -14.61
C ALA A 251 -0.61 7.70 -15.25
N VAL A 252 -0.15 8.21 -16.39
CA VAL A 252 -0.80 9.30 -17.12
C VAL A 252 -2.21 8.93 -17.55
N VAL A 253 -2.39 7.75 -18.17
CA VAL A 253 -3.71 7.26 -18.59
C VAL A 253 -4.63 7.07 -17.37
N SER A 254 -4.13 6.52 -16.26
CA SER A 254 -4.97 6.38 -15.06
C SER A 254 -5.37 7.71 -14.43
N LEU A 255 -4.43 8.65 -14.31
CA LEU A 255 -4.68 9.96 -13.67
C LEU A 255 -5.60 10.84 -14.51
N ALA A 256 -5.39 10.88 -15.82
CA ALA A 256 -6.17 11.73 -16.71
C ALA A 256 -7.65 11.31 -16.75
N ALA A 257 -7.95 10.01 -16.61
CA ALA A 257 -9.32 9.47 -16.61
C ALA A 257 -10.19 9.90 -15.41
N ARG A 258 -9.59 10.17 -14.25
CA ARG A 258 -10.33 10.29 -12.96
C ARG A 258 -11.43 11.35 -12.96
N GLU A 259 -11.15 12.50 -13.56
CA GLU A 259 -12.08 13.64 -13.64
C GLU A 259 -12.37 14.04 -15.09
N ALA A 260 -12.15 13.10 -16.01
CA ALA A 260 -12.39 13.29 -17.42
C ALA A 260 -13.89 13.25 -17.76
N ASP A 261 -14.22 13.83 -18.91
CA ASP A 261 -15.57 13.92 -19.45
C ASP A 261 -15.89 12.77 -20.42
N ALA A 262 -17.11 12.80 -20.96
CA ALA A 262 -17.57 11.80 -21.92
C ALA A 262 -16.73 11.78 -23.21
N ALA A 263 -16.29 12.95 -23.71
CA ALA A 263 -15.45 13.03 -24.91
C ALA A 263 -14.12 12.29 -24.71
N THR A 264 -13.47 12.48 -23.56
CA THR A 264 -12.24 11.76 -23.21
C THR A 264 -12.51 10.27 -23.01
N TYR A 265 -13.64 9.89 -22.41
CA TYR A 265 -14.05 8.48 -22.27
C TYR A 265 -14.21 7.79 -23.64
N ASP A 266 -14.82 8.48 -24.59
CA ASP A 266 -14.99 7.95 -25.94
C ASP A 266 -13.65 7.81 -26.68
N ARG A 267 -12.70 8.73 -26.45
CA ARG A 267 -11.31 8.59 -26.92
C ARG A 267 -10.61 7.36 -26.34
N TYR A 268 -10.89 6.98 -25.09
CA TYR A 268 -10.34 5.74 -24.51
C TYR A 268 -10.91 4.51 -25.21
N ARG A 269 -12.22 4.48 -25.47
CA ARG A 269 -12.86 3.37 -26.22
C ARG A 269 -12.33 3.28 -27.64
N GLN A 270 -12.14 4.42 -28.31
CA GLN A 270 -11.51 4.46 -29.63
C GLN A 270 -10.08 3.91 -29.58
N ALA A 271 -9.30 4.27 -28.57
CA ALA A 271 -7.95 3.74 -28.37
C ALA A 271 -7.94 2.22 -28.10
N VAL A 272 -8.94 1.67 -27.41
CA VAL A 272 -9.09 0.21 -27.24
C VAL A 272 -9.28 -0.48 -28.59
N THR A 273 -10.11 0.09 -29.46
CA THR A 273 -10.40 -0.47 -30.79
C THR A 273 -9.22 -0.33 -31.74
N ALA A 274 -8.52 0.81 -31.71
CA ALA A 274 -7.41 1.14 -32.61
C ALA A 274 -6.03 0.68 -32.12
N ALA A 275 -5.94 0.11 -30.91
CA ALA A 275 -4.66 -0.27 -30.30
C ALA A 275 -3.85 -1.24 -31.17
N ALA A 276 -2.56 -0.94 -31.37
CA ALA A 276 -1.66 -1.77 -32.17
C ALA A 276 -1.14 -2.99 -31.39
N THR A 277 -1.19 -2.94 -30.05
CA THR A 277 -0.66 -4.00 -29.18
C THR A 277 -1.68 -4.43 -28.11
N PRO A 278 -1.61 -5.69 -27.63
CA PRO A 278 -2.42 -6.14 -26.50
C PRO A 278 -2.18 -5.30 -25.22
N GLN A 279 -0.94 -4.84 -25.00
CA GLN A 279 -0.61 -3.98 -23.86
C GLN A 279 -1.33 -2.64 -23.93
N GLU A 280 -1.32 -1.98 -25.09
CA GLU A 280 -2.03 -0.71 -25.29
C GLU A 280 -3.54 -0.90 -25.16
N ARG A 281 -4.09 -1.94 -25.80
CA ARG A 281 -5.53 -2.26 -25.70
C ARG A 281 -5.94 -2.42 -24.24
N ARG A 282 -5.18 -3.22 -23.48
CA ARG A 282 -5.45 -3.50 -22.07
C ARG A 282 -5.27 -2.25 -21.20
N ARG A 283 -4.29 -1.39 -21.49
CA ARG A 283 -4.06 -0.11 -20.79
C ARG A 283 -5.30 0.77 -20.83
N PHE A 284 -5.84 1.03 -22.02
CA PHE A 284 -7.03 1.89 -22.15
C PHE A 284 -8.29 1.20 -21.64
N LEU A 285 -8.48 -0.09 -21.95
CA LEU A 285 -9.64 -0.88 -21.51
C LEU A 285 -9.76 -0.86 -19.99
N LEU A 286 -8.71 -1.24 -19.27
CA LEU A 286 -8.76 -1.31 -17.80
C LEU A 286 -8.87 0.07 -17.15
N ASN A 287 -8.47 1.15 -17.83
CA ASN A 287 -8.62 2.51 -17.32
C ASN A 287 -9.99 3.14 -17.61
N LEU A 288 -10.90 2.48 -18.33
CA LEU A 288 -12.32 2.85 -18.29
C LEU A 288 -12.86 2.79 -16.85
N ALA A 289 -12.36 1.86 -16.04
CA ALA A 289 -12.68 1.75 -14.61
C ALA A 289 -12.10 2.89 -13.73
N SER A 290 -11.24 3.76 -14.27
CA SER A 290 -10.64 4.89 -13.54
C SER A 290 -11.53 6.14 -13.54
N PHE A 291 -12.51 6.23 -14.46
CA PHE A 291 -13.46 7.35 -14.52
C PHE A 291 -14.38 7.37 -13.30
N ARG A 292 -14.73 8.57 -12.82
CA ARG A 292 -15.51 8.75 -11.57
C ARG A 292 -16.88 9.35 -11.75
N ARG A 293 -17.19 9.89 -12.93
CA ARG A 293 -18.53 10.44 -13.20
C ARG A 293 -19.55 9.29 -13.23
N PRO A 294 -20.68 9.40 -12.51
CA PRO A 294 -21.64 8.30 -12.37
C PRO A 294 -22.09 7.69 -13.70
N GLU A 295 -22.33 8.52 -14.71
CA GLU A 295 -22.75 8.11 -16.05
C GLU A 295 -21.65 7.30 -16.77
N LEU A 296 -20.38 7.65 -16.60
CA LEU A 296 -19.26 6.94 -17.24
C LEU A 296 -18.94 5.62 -16.52
N VAL A 297 -19.08 5.60 -15.19
CA VAL A 297 -19.01 4.37 -14.39
C VAL A 297 -20.10 3.39 -14.82
N ALA A 298 -21.34 3.86 -15.02
CA ALA A 298 -22.46 3.04 -15.48
C ALA A 298 -22.17 2.45 -16.88
N ARG A 299 -21.70 3.29 -17.83
CA ARG A 299 -21.29 2.83 -19.16
C ARG A 299 -20.21 1.73 -19.10
N THR A 300 -19.22 1.87 -18.22
CA THR A 300 -18.17 0.84 -18.04
C THR A 300 -18.77 -0.46 -17.48
N LEU A 301 -19.64 -0.37 -16.47
CA LEU A 301 -20.30 -1.53 -15.87
C LEU A 301 -21.18 -2.28 -16.90
N GLU A 302 -21.95 -1.56 -17.71
CA GLU A 302 -22.78 -2.14 -18.77
C GLU A 302 -21.94 -2.87 -19.82
N ALA A 303 -20.81 -2.28 -20.24
CA ALA A 303 -19.88 -2.92 -21.18
C ALA A 303 -19.36 -4.27 -20.65
N THR A 304 -19.28 -4.48 -19.32
CA THR A 304 -18.87 -5.76 -18.73
C THR A 304 -19.87 -6.90 -18.93
N LEU A 305 -21.09 -6.62 -19.38
CA LEU A 305 -22.08 -7.64 -19.71
C LEU A 305 -22.02 -8.09 -21.18
N GLY A 306 -21.53 -7.22 -22.08
CA GLY A 306 -21.47 -7.46 -23.52
C GLY A 306 -20.08 -7.84 -24.05
N GLU A 307 -19.98 -8.12 -25.34
CA GLU A 307 -18.76 -8.65 -25.97
C GLU A 307 -17.61 -7.63 -26.10
N GLU A 308 -17.88 -6.34 -25.89
CA GLU A 308 -16.87 -5.27 -25.94
C GLU A 308 -15.69 -5.53 -24.99
N VAL A 309 -15.99 -6.04 -23.80
CA VAL A 309 -14.96 -6.43 -22.82
C VAL A 309 -14.64 -7.91 -23.00
N PRO A 310 -13.40 -8.30 -23.30
CA PRO A 310 -13.02 -9.71 -23.35
C PRO A 310 -13.25 -10.40 -22.00
N THR A 311 -13.72 -11.65 -22.02
CA THR A 311 -14.00 -12.49 -20.84
C THR A 311 -12.86 -12.50 -19.82
N GLN A 312 -11.61 -12.57 -20.29
CA GLN A 312 -10.40 -12.55 -19.44
C GLN A 312 -10.14 -11.21 -18.72
N ASP A 313 -10.73 -10.11 -19.20
CA ASP A 313 -10.55 -8.75 -18.67
C ASP A 313 -11.70 -8.31 -17.74
N VAL A 314 -12.87 -8.96 -17.85
CA VAL A 314 -14.08 -8.63 -17.05
C VAL A 314 -13.74 -8.56 -15.55
N ALA A 315 -13.08 -9.58 -15.01
CA ALA A 315 -12.74 -9.61 -13.58
C ALA A 315 -11.81 -8.45 -13.19
N PHE A 316 -10.81 -8.13 -14.02
CA PHE A 316 -9.88 -7.05 -13.75
C PHE A 316 -10.57 -5.68 -13.76
N LEU A 317 -11.57 -5.46 -14.63
CA LEU A 317 -12.39 -4.25 -14.60
C LEU A 317 -13.16 -4.11 -13.28
N TYR A 318 -13.82 -5.17 -12.81
CA TYR A 318 -14.50 -5.14 -11.50
C TYR A 318 -13.53 -4.84 -10.36
N MET A 319 -12.34 -5.47 -10.35
CA MET A 319 -11.32 -5.20 -9.33
C MET A 319 -10.87 -3.72 -9.33
N ARG A 320 -10.69 -3.13 -10.52
CA ARG A 320 -10.37 -1.70 -10.67
C ARG A 320 -11.52 -0.81 -10.24
N LEU A 321 -12.76 -1.13 -10.61
CA LEU A 321 -13.97 -0.41 -10.20
C LEU A 321 -14.19 -0.46 -8.68
N PHE A 322 -13.92 -1.58 -8.02
CA PHE A 322 -13.94 -1.68 -6.55
C PHE A 322 -12.88 -0.80 -5.89
N SER A 323 -11.72 -0.66 -6.54
CA SER A 323 -10.63 0.20 -6.05
C SER A 323 -10.87 1.68 -6.34
N ASN A 324 -11.80 2.01 -7.24
CA ASN A 324 -12.15 3.38 -7.59
C ASN A 324 -13.23 3.92 -6.64
N ARG A 325 -12.89 4.94 -5.84
CA ARG A 325 -13.84 5.56 -4.91
C ARG A 325 -15.12 6.10 -5.56
N GLY A 326 -15.05 6.55 -6.81
CA GLY A 326 -16.20 7.05 -7.56
C GLY A 326 -17.10 5.94 -8.11
N GLY A 327 -16.59 4.70 -8.19
CA GLY A 327 -17.29 3.58 -8.82
C GLY A 327 -17.66 2.42 -7.89
N ARG A 328 -16.95 2.23 -6.77
CA ARG A 328 -17.05 1.01 -5.95
C ARG A 328 -18.47 0.66 -5.47
N ASP A 329 -19.23 1.66 -5.06
CA ASP A 329 -20.59 1.47 -4.56
C ASP A 329 -21.57 1.10 -5.69
N ALA A 330 -21.44 1.77 -6.85
CA ALA A 330 -22.21 1.43 -8.05
C ALA A 330 -21.83 0.03 -8.57
N CYS A 331 -20.54 -0.30 -8.52
CA CYS A 331 -20.00 -1.60 -8.89
C CYS A 331 -20.60 -2.73 -8.06
N TRP A 332 -20.68 -2.60 -6.73
CA TRP A 332 -21.34 -3.60 -5.87
C TRP A 332 -22.82 -3.78 -6.20
N ARG A 333 -23.58 -2.67 -6.35
CA ARG A 333 -25.00 -2.73 -6.71
C ARG A 333 -25.24 -3.35 -8.08
N PHE A 334 -24.35 -3.08 -9.04
CA PHE A 334 -24.43 -3.66 -10.37
C PHE A 334 -24.09 -5.15 -10.34
N LEU A 335 -23.00 -5.51 -9.67
CA LEU A 335 -22.54 -6.91 -9.54
C LEU A 335 -23.62 -7.79 -8.92
N THR A 336 -24.25 -7.34 -7.85
CA THR A 336 -25.31 -8.10 -7.16
C THR A 336 -26.57 -8.25 -8.00
N ARG A 337 -26.97 -7.22 -8.76
CA ARG A 337 -28.13 -7.28 -9.68
C ARG A 337 -27.89 -8.18 -10.89
N HIS A 338 -26.68 -8.16 -11.45
CA HIS A 338 -26.33 -8.89 -12.68
C HIS A 338 -25.49 -10.14 -12.43
N TRP A 339 -25.50 -10.65 -11.20
CA TRP A 339 -24.58 -11.70 -10.75
C TRP A 339 -24.55 -12.95 -11.64
N LYS A 340 -25.72 -13.42 -12.06
CA LYS A 340 -25.83 -14.61 -12.94
C LYS A 340 -25.14 -14.38 -14.30
N ALA A 341 -25.28 -13.19 -14.87
CA ALA A 341 -24.64 -12.84 -16.15
C ALA A 341 -23.13 -12.70 -15.97
N ILE A 342 -22.68 -11.99 -14.93
CA ILE A 342 -21.26 -11.79 -14.62
C ILE A 342 -20.56 -13.12 -14.34
N ARG A 343 -21.18 -14.01 -13.53
CA ARG A 343 -20.62 -15.33 -13.21
C ARG A 343 -20.39 -16.19 -14.46
N ARG A 344 -21.20 -16.04 -15.51
CA ARG A 344 -20.99 -16.76 -16.78
C ARG A 344 -19.79 -16.23 -17.57
N ARG A 345 -19.44 -14.96 -17.38
CA ARG A 345 -18.32 -14.31 -18.08
C ARG A 345 -17.01 -14.32 -17.30
N VAL A 346 -17.05 -14.55 -15.98
CA VAL A 346 -15.84 -14.53 -15.15
C VAL A 346 -15.31 -15.96 -14.98
N PRO A 347 -14.03 -16.23 -15.31
CA PRO A 347 -13.43 -17.53 -15.06
C PRO A 347 -13.52 -17.92 -13.57
N PRO A 348 -13.75 -19.20 -13.21
CA PRO A 348 -13.99 -19.62 -11.82
C PRO A 348 -12.92 -19.15 -10.82
N LEU A 349 -11.63 -19.30 -11.17
CA LEU A 349 -10.52 -18.85 -10.32
C LEU A 349 -10.54 -17.33 -10.10
N MET A 350 -11.05 -16.55 -11.05
CA MET A 350 -11.13 -15.09 -10.94
C MET A 350 -12.32 -14.62 -10.09
N VAL A 351 -13.35 -15.46 -9.89
CA VAL A 351 -14.45 -15.13 -8.98
C VAL A 351 -13.94 -14.96 -7.55
N SER A 352 -12.98 -15.80 -7.11
CA SER A 352 -12.34 -15.68 -5.81
C SER A 352 -11.67 -14.31 -5.61
N ARG A 353 -11.02 -13.79 -6.66
CA ARG A 353 -10.40 -12.46 -6.68
C ARG A 353 -11.42 -11.33 -6.58
N LEU A 354 -12.58 -11.46 -7.21
CA LEU A 354 -13.66 -10.49 -7.06
C LEU A 354 -14.17 -10.42 -5.62
N VAL A 355 -14.32 -11.57 -4.97
CA VAL A 355 -14.69 -11.64 -3.55
C VAL A 355 -13.63 -10.98 -2.68
N GLU A 356 -12.35 -11.24 -2.94
CA GLU A 356 -11.21 -10.62 -2.24
C GLU A 356 -11.17 -9.09 -2.34
N THR A 357 -11.70 -8.49 -3.41
CA THR A 357 -11.73 -7.02 -3.56
C THR A 357 -12.91 -6.34 -2.90
N THR A 358 -13.95 -7.08 -2.48
CA THR A 358 -15.12 -6.49 -1.80
C THR A 358 -14.78 -5.62 -0.57
N PRO A 359 -13.72 -5.88 0.23
CA PRO A 359 -13.34 -5.02 1.36
C PRO A 359 -12.86 -3.61 0.98
N ALA A 360 -12.74 -3.30 -0.32
CA ALA A 360 -12.57 -1.92 -0.79
C ALA A 360 -13.84 -1.07 -0.56
N LEU A 361 -15.00 -1.70 -0.42
CA LEU A 361 -16.24 -1.09 0.02
C LEU A 361 -16.08 -0.59 1.45
N ARG A 362 -16.06 0.73 1.59
CA ARG A 362 -15.65 1.39 2.81
C ARG A 362 -16.69 1.27 3.93
N ASP A 363 -17.98 1.37 3.61
CA ASP A 363 -19.06 1.40 4.59
C ASP A 363 -19.18 0.03 5.33
N PRO A 364 -19.19 0.02 6.68
CA PRO A 364 -19.35 -1.22 7.46
C PRO A 364 -20.57 -2.07 7.09
N ARG A 365 -21.64 -1.48 6.54
CA ARG A 365 -22.83 -2.22 6.11
C ARG A 365 -22.51 -3.25 5.03
N TYR A 366 -21.54 -2.95 4.16
CA TYR A 366 -21.20 -3.83 3.04
C TYR A 366 -20.64 -5.17 3.51
N GLY A 367 -19.96 -5.25 4.65
CA GLY A 367 -19.53 -6.53 5.20
C GLY A 367 -20.70 -7.48 5.49
N ARG A 368 -21.84 -6.94 5.97
CA ARG A 368 -23.07 -7.72 6.21
C ARG A 368 -23.78 -8.05 4.91
N GLU A 369 -23.82 -7.13 3.97
CA GLU A 369 -24.40 -7.35 2.63
C GLU A 369 -23.65 -8.43 1.86
N VAL A 370 -22.32 -8.36 1.79
CA VAL A 370 -21.45 -9.37 1.16
C VAL A 370 -21.66 -10.75 1.78
N ALA A 371 -21.67 -10.85 3.12
CA ALA A 371 -21.92 -12.12 3.81
C ALA A 371 -23.30 -12.70 3.49
N ARG A 372 -24.35 -11.87 3.44
CA ARG A 372 -25.71 -12.31 3.08
C ARG A 372 -25.80 -12.71 1.61
N PHE A 373 -25.22 -11.93 0.72
CA PHE A 373 -25.25 -12.16 -0.72
C PHE A 373 -24.61 -13.50 -1.09
N PHE A 374 -23.41 -13.80 -0.60
CA PHE A 374 -22.73 -15.06 -0.91
C PHE A 374 -23.25 -16.28 -0.13
N ARG A 375 -24.04 -16.06 0.94
CA ARG A 375 -24.86 -17.14 1.52
C ARG A 375 -26.01 -17.53 0.59
N ALA A 376 -26.69 -16.54 0.00
CA ALA A 376 -27.76 -16.77 -0.97
C ALA A 376 -27.25 -17.23 -2.34
N HIS A 377 -25.99 -16.90 -2.68
CA HIS A 377 -25.35 -17.26 -3.94
C HIS A 377 -24.00 -17.95 -3.70
N PRO A 378 -23.99 -19.22 -3.26
CA PRO A 378 -22.75 -19.92 -2.95
C PRO A 378 -21.78 -20.01 -4.13
N VAL A 379 -20.50 -19.83 -3.82
CA VAL A 379 -19.35 -19.95 -4.74
C VAL A 379 -18.30 -20.78 -4.02
N ALA A 380 -18.26 -22.09 -4.29
CA ALA A 380 -17.42 -23.03 -3.57
C ALA A 380 -15.93 -22.67 -3.67
N GLU A 381 -15.50 -22.28 -4.87
CA GLU A 381 -14.15 -21.85 -5.20
C GLU A 381 -13.71 -20.56 -4.47
N ALA A 382 -14.66 -19.76 -3.98
CA ALA A 382 -14.39 -18.51 -3.26
C ALA A 382 -14.66 -18.61 -1.74
N ALA A 383 -14.94 -19.81 -1.19
CA ALA A 383 -15.30 -19.96 0.23
C ALA A 383 -14.19 -19.45 1.19
N ARG A 384 -12.91 -19.71 0.86
CA ARG A 384 -11.77 -19.20 1.63
C ARG A 384 -11.64 -17.67 1.48
N SER A 385 -11.71 -17.18 0.25
CA SER A 385 -11.65 -15.77 -0.09
C SER A 385 -12.75 -14.96 0.60
N LEU A 386 -13.96 -15.51 0.73
CA LEU A 386 -15.06 -14.89 1.46
C LEU A 386 -14.74 -14.75 2.95
N LYS A 387 -14.21 -15.78 3.60
CA LYS A 387 -13.79 -15.70 5.00
C LYS A 387 -12.74 -14.61 5.21
N GLN A 388 -11.75 -14.54 4.31
CA GLN A 388 -10.70 -13.52 4.34
C GLN A 388 -11.24 -12.12 4.07
N ALA A 389 -12.18 -11.96 3.13
CA ALA A 389 -12.82 -10.67 2.84
C ALA A 389 -13.60 -10.15 4.05
N LEU A 390 -14.41 -11.00 4.69
CA LEU A 390 -15.16 -10.64 5.90
C LEU A 390 -14.24 -10.30 7.07
N GLU A 391 -13.12 -11.01 7.21
CA GLU A 391 -12.08 -10.63 8.17
C GLU A 391 -11.49 -9.26 7.84
N MET A 392 -11.18 -8.98 6.57
CA MET A 392 -10.66 -7.70 6.11
C MET A 392 -11.62 -6.53 6.32
N PHE A 393 -12.92 -6.69 6.10
CA PHE A 393 -13.93 -5.68 6.47
C PHE A 393 -13.83 -5.29 7.94
N ARG A 394 -13.76 -6.29 8.83
CA ARG A 394 -13.63 -6.07 10.28
C ARG A 394 -12.30 -5.39 10.63
N LEU A 395 -11.20 -5.83 10.03
CA LEU A 395 -9.87 -5.26 10.27
C LEU A 395 -9.78 -3.80 9.79
N ASN A 396 -10.29 -3.50 8.60
CA ASN A 396 -10.33 -2.14 8.05
C ASN A 396 -11.21 -1.22 8.91
N GLY A 397 -12.40 -1.68 9.31
CA GLY A 397 -13.27 -0.92 10.21
C GLY A 397 -12.63 -0.67 11.58
N GLY A 398 -11.93 -1.66 12.14
CA GLY A 398 -11.18 -1.52 13.39
C GLY A 398 -10.00 -0.57 13.27
N LEU A 399 -9.26 -0.63 12.16
CA LEU A 399 -8.15 0.28 11.88
C LEU A 399 -8.65 1.72 11.75
N ARG A 400 -9.71 1.96 10.97
CA ARG A 400 -10.33 3.28 10.80
C ARG A 400 -10.64 3.92 12.15
N ARG A 401 -11.37 3.20 13.02
CA ARG A 401 -11.75 3.70 14.36
C ARG A 401 -10.54 4.12 15.21
N ARG A 402 -9.44 3.38 15.15
CA ARG A 402 -8.23 3.67 15.96
C ARG A 402 -7.33 4.74 15.34
N ALA A 403 -7.24 4.78 14.02
CA ALA A 403 -6.26 5.62 13.31
C ALA A 403 -6.79 7.03 13.02
N THR A 404 -8.09 7.21 12.75
CA THR A 404 -8.64 8.51 12.35
C THR A 404 -8.28 9.64 13.33
N PRO A 405 -8.46 9.50 14.67
CA PRO A 405 -8.09 10.57 15.60
C PRO A 405 -6.59 10.88 15.62
N GLY A 406 -5.74 9.86 15.45
CA GLY A 406 -4.29 10.03 15.44
C GLY A 406 -3.78 10.77 14.20
N ILE A 407 -4.34 10.46 13.03
CA ILE A 407 -4.03 11.18 11.79
C ILE A 407 -4.42 12.66 11.91
N ALA A 408 -5.61 12.95 12.42
CA ALA A 408 -6.08 14.33 12.61
C ALA A 408 -5.16 15.13 13.53
N ARG A 409 -4.78 14.56 14.70
CA ARG A 409 -3.82 15.20 15.61
C ARG A 409 -2.44 15.39 14.98
N TRP A 410 -1.96 14.38 14.25
CA TRP A 410 -0.65 14.42 13.61
C TRP A 410 -0.57 15.55 12.57
N LEU A 411 -1.58 15.67 11.72
CA LEU A 411 -1.68 16.74 10.72
C LEU A 411 -1.82 18.13 11.37
N ALA A 412 -2.54 18.25 12.49
CA ALA A 412 -2.74 19.52 13.17
C ALA A 412 -1.43 20.11 13.73
N ARG A 413 -0.52 19.28 14.26
CA ARG A 413 0.77 19.73 14.80
C ARG A 413 1.67 20.37 13.73
N ARG A 414 1.62 19.87 12.50
CA ARG A 414 2.43 20.35 11.37
C ARG A 414 1.90 21.60 10.67
N ARG A 415 0.78 22.15 11.16
CA ARG A 415 0.32 23.48 10.74
C ARG A 415 0.93 24.59 11.61
N ALA A 416 1.46 24.25 12.78
CA ALA A 416 1.99 25.19 13.76
C ALA A 416 3.53 25.34 13.67
N GLU A 417 4.17 24.52 12.85
CA GLU A 417 5.59 24.55 12.45
C GLU A 417 5.67 25.10 11.03
#